data_AF-A0A183E1V5-F1
#
_entry.id   AF-A0A183E1V5-F1
#
_cell.length_a   1.000
_cell.length_b   1.000
_cell.length_c   1.000
_cell.angle_alpha   90.00
_cell.angle_beta   90.00
_cell.angle_gamma   90.00
#
_symmetry.space_group_name_H-M   'P 1'
#
loop_
_entity.id
_entity.type
_entity.pdbx_description
1 polymer ?
#
loop_
_entity_poly.entity_id
_entity_poly.type
_entity_poly.pdbx_seq_one_letter_code
_entity_poly.pdbx_strand_id
1 'polypeptide(L)'
;MTGKNFDKWLKDAGVIDSKNITTTMTGIAFSKITGSKKKANFNETKDILAAVAEDRARKTKKDPQEELDVIIEKLSKLEAPALKNVAKASADGVYNRLTDHTKYTGSHKERFDAEGRGRGKLGREDVIEQTGYVAAYKNKDTYDKVHKNNQ
;
A
#
# COMPACT_ATOMS: atom_id res chain seq x y z
N MET A 1 -18.59 -1.47 8.80
CA MET A 1 -17.66 -0.30 8.75
C MET A 1 -16.26 -0.72 9.24
N THR A 2 -15.17 -0.25 8.63
CA THR A 2 -13.80 -0.52 9.14
C THR A 2 -13.43 0.44 10.26
N GLY A 3 -12.46 0.09 11.12
CA GLY A 3 -11.98 0.99 12.18
C GLY A 3 -11.49 2.34 11.66
N LYS A 4 -10.76 2.35 10.54
CA LYS A 4 -10.34 3.60 9.87
C LYS A 4 -11.52 4.47 9.44
N ASN A 5 -12.59 3.87 8.92
CA ASN A 5 -13.77 4.61 8.51
C ASN A 5 -14.58 5.11 9.72
N PHE A 6 -14.62 4.34 10.81
CA PHE A 6 -15.25 4.73 12.06
C PHE A 6 -14.54 5.93 12.71
N ASP A 7 -13.21 5.88 12.82
CA ASP A 7 -12.41 7.00 13.31
C ASP A 7 -12.57 8.24 12.44
N LYS A 8 -12.65 8.06 11.12
CA LYS A 8 -12.93 9.18 10.21
C LYS A 8 -14.32 9.77 10.49
N TRP A 9 -15.34 8.94 10.62
CA TRP A 9 -16.71 9.38 10.90
C TRP A 9 -16.82 10.19 12.19
N LEU A 10 -16.17 9.72 13.27
CA LEU A 10 -16.15 10.44 14.55
C LEU A 10 -15.30 11.72 14.51
N LYS A 11 -14.23 11.78 13.71
CA LYS A 11 -13.43 13.01 13.48
C LYS A 11 -14.23 14.03 12.68
N ASP A 12 -14.88 13.61 11.61
CA ASP A 12 -15.68 14.47 10.74
C ASP A 12 -16.86 15.09 11.52
N ALA A 13 -17.46 14.32 12.44
CA ALA A 13 -18.52 14.79 13.33
C ALA A 13 -18.04 15.65 14.52
N GLY A 14 -16.72 15.85 14.69
CA GLY A 14 -16.17 16.60 15.84
C GLY A 14 -16.45 15.93 17.20
N VAL A 15 -16.55 14.60 17.20
CA VAL A 15 -16.71 13.78 18.41
C VAL A 15 -15.34 13.46 19.01
N ILE A 16 -14.37 13.09 18.16
CA ILE A 16 -12.97 12.92 18.57
C ILE A 16 -12.35 14.29 18.84
N ASP A 17 -11.81 14.45 20.04
CA ASP A 17 -11.06 15.63 20.47
C ASP A 17 -9.79 15.18 21.20
N SER A 18 -8.72 15.97 21.08
CA SER A 18 -7.41 15.73 21.67
C SER A 18 -7.44 15.50 23.19
N LYS A 19 -8.49 15.95 23.91
CA LYS A 19 -8.60 15.87 25.37
C LYS A 19 -9.53 14.76 25.88
N ASN A 20 -10.72 14.62 25.28
CA ASN A 20 -11.81 13.83 25.88
C ASN A 20 -11.99 12.46 25.21
N ILE A 21 -12.13 12.41 23.88
CA ILE A 21 -12.22 11.18 23.09
C ILE A 21 -11.02 11.13 22.14
N THR A 22 -10.03 10.31 22.48
CA THR A 22 -8.85 10.13 21.64
C THR A 22 -9.03 8.97 20.65
N THR A 23 -8.28 9.00 19.53
CA THR A 23 -8.24 7.90 18.54
C THR A 23 -7.86 6.55 19.18
N THR A 24 -7.11 6.58 20.28
CA THR A 24 -6.75 5.36 21.03
C THR A 24 -7.97 4.74 21.71
N MET A 25 -8.84 5.56 22.32
CA MET A 25 -10.05 5.07 23.00
C MET A 25 -11.02 4.45 21.99
N THR A 26 -11.23 5.13 20.85
CA THR A 26 -12.09 4.61 19.78
C THR A 26 -11.53 3.34 19.17
N GLY A 27 -10.20 3.26 18.98
CA GLY A 27 -9.52 2.06 18.51
C GLY A 27 -9.64 0.87 19.48
N ILE A 28 -9.51 1.11 20.79
CA ILE A 28 -9.70 0.07 21.82
C ILE A 28 -11.15 -0.41 21.83
N ALA A 29 -12.13 0.50 21.85
CA ALA A 29 -13.55 0.15 21.82
C ALA A 29 -13.91 -0.66 20.56
N PHE A 30 -13.39 -0.24 19.40
CA PHE A 30 -13.57 -0.95 18.13
C PHE A 30 -13.00 -2.37 18.22
N SER A 31 -11.73 -2.51 18.63
CA SER A 31 -11.07 -3.82 18.73
C SER A 31 -11.70 -4.74 19.76
N LYS A 32 -12.24 -4.20 20.86
CA LYS A 32 -12.90 -4.96 21.92
C LYS A 32 -14.19 -5.64 21.43
N ILE A 33 -14.94 -4.94 20.57
CA ILE A 33 -16.24 -5.42 20.08
C ILE A 33 -16.10 -6.25 18.80
N THR A 34 -15.22 -5.84 17.88
CA THR A 34 -15.02 -6.60 16.63
C THR A 34 -14.07 -7.78 16.79
N GLY A 35 -13.26 -7.81 17.84
CA GLY A 35 -12.19 -8.79 18.01
C GLY A 35 -11.24 -8.78 16.81
N SER A 36 -11.01 -9.95 16.22
CA SER A 36 -10.15 -10.11 15.03
C SER A 36 -10.78 -9.61 13.72
N LYS A 37 -12.07 -9.23 13.71
CA LYS A 37 -12.74 -8.78 12.49
C LYS A 37 -12.26 -7.38 12.10
N LYS A 38 -11.97 -7.19 10.81
CA LYS A 38 -11.58 -5.87 10.25
C LYS A 38 -12.76 -4.92 10.03
N LYS A 39 -13.99 -5.41 10.08
CA LYS A 39 -15.22 -4.66 9.82
C LYS A 39 -16.27 -4.97 10.89
N ALA A 40 -16.87 -3.92 11.45
CA ALA A 40 -18.04 -4.00 12.32
C ALA A 40 -19.34 -4.06 11.50
N ASN A 41 -20.33 -4.82 11.98
CA ASN A 41 -21.72 -4.77 11.51
C ASN A 41 -22.49 -3.60 12.17
N PHE A 42 -23.77 -3.44 11.84
CA PHE A 42 -24.56 -2.31 12.36
C PHE A 42 -24.78 -2.38 13.88
N ASN A 43 -25.09 -3.56 14.43
CA ASN A 43 -25.28 -3.73 15.87
C ASN A 43 -23.98 -3.51 16.64
N GLU A 44 -22.88 -4.11 16.18
CA GLU A 44 -21.53 -3.90 16.71
C GLU A 44 -21.15 -2.41 16.65
N THR A 45 -21.55 -1.68 15.60
CA THR A 45 -21.28 -0.22 15.52
C THR A 45 -22.02 0.57 16.60
N LYS A 46 -23.27 0.18 16.94
CA LYS A 46 -24.01 0.80 18.06
C LYS A 46 -23.33 0.51 19.39
N ASP A 47 -22.90 -0.73 19.60
CA ASP A 47 -22.20 -1.13 20.82
C ASP A 47 -20.87 -0.38 20.96
N ILE A 48 -20.17 -0.12 19.85
CA ILE A 48 -18.93 0.68 19.85
C ILE A 48 -19.22 2.12 20.26
N LEU A 49 -20.32 2.72 19.79
CA LEU A 49 -20.71 4.08 20.20
C LEU A 49 -21.04 4.14 21.69
N ALA A 50 -21.76 3.16 22.22
CA ALA A 50 -22.05 3.06 23.65
C ALA A 50 -20.77 2.93 24.48
N ALA A 51 -19.83 2.06 24.06
CA ALA A 51 -18.55 1.89 24.74
C ALA A 51 -17.70 3.18 24.72
N VAL A 52 -17.70 3.91 23.61
CA VAL A 52 -17.00 5.22 23.51
C VAL A 52 -17.66 6.27 24.41
N ALA A 53 -19.00 6.28 24.49
CA ALA A 53 -19.74 7.17 25.37
C ALA A 53 -19.46 6.86 26.86
N GLU A 54 -19.47 5.59 27.25
CA GLU A 54 -19.10 5.17 28.60
C GLU A 54 -17.68 5.59 28.99
N ASP A 55 -16.71 5.37 28.11
CA ASP A 55 -15.32 5.75 28.36
C ASP A 55 -15.15 7.26 28.52
N ARG A 56 -15.94 8.05 27.79
CA ARG A 56 -16.00 9.51 27.97
C ARG A 56 -16.66 9.87 29.30
N ALA A 57 -17.80 9.28 29.61
CA ALA A 57 -18.55 9.51 30.84
C ALA A 57 -17.71 9.22 32.09
N ARG A 58 -16.86 8.17 32.06
CA ARG A 58 -15.89 7.86 33.13
C ARG A 58 -14.89 9.00 33.37
N LYS A 59 -14.48 9.72 32.31
CA LYS A 59 -13.57 10.87 32.42
C LYS A 59 -14.28 12.16 32.83
N THR A 60 -15.44 12.44 32.23
CA THR A 60 -16.18 13.68 32.45
C THR A 60 -17.11 13.63 33.68
N LYS A 61 -17.26 12.44 34.30
CA LYS A 61 -18.20 12.16 35.40
C LYS A 61 -19.64 12.54 35.08
N LYS A 62 -20.02 12.43 33.81
CA LYS A 62 -21.38 12.65 33.32
C LYS A 62 -22.10 11.33 33.15
N ASP A 63 -23.40 11.39 32.91
CA ASP A 63 -24.18 10.19 32.62
C ASP A 63 -23.80 9.61 31.25
N PRO A 64 -23.60 8.29 31.12
CA PRO A 64 -23.27 7.64 29.84
C PRO A 64 -24.31 7.87 28.75
N GLN A 65 -25.61 7.95 29.11
CA GLN A 65 -26.68 8.14 28.14
C GLN A 65 -26.66 9.56 27.60
N GLU A 66 -26.44 10.57 28.44
CA GLU A 66 -26.30 11.97 28.00
C GLU A 66 -25.13 12.14 27.02
N GLU A 67 -23.98 11.50 27.30
CA GLU A 67 -22.83 11.56 26.39
C GLU A 67 -23.11 10.83 25.07
N LEU A 68 -23.85 9.73 25.11
CA LEU A 68 -24.26 9.00 23.91
C LEU A 68 -25.20 9.85 23.04
N ASP A 69 -26.19 10.51 23.65
CA ASP A 69 -27.14 11.36 22.94
C ASP A 69 -26.43 12.54 22.26
N VAL A 70 -25.47 13.17 22.95
CA VAL A 70 -24.62 14.23 22.37
C VAL A 70 -23.79 13.71 21.19
N ILE A 71 -23.26 12.49 21.28
CA ILE A 71 -22.53 11.86 20.17
C ILE A 71 -23.47 11.61 18.99
N ILE A 72 -24.66 11.06 19.23
CA ILE A 72 -25.65 10.79 18.19
C ILE A 72 -26.10 12.09 17.51
N GLU A 73 -26.36 13.15 18.27
CA GLU A 73 -26.77 14.46 17.74
C GLU A 73 -25.68 15.08 16.85
N LYS A 74 -24.40 14.93 17.23
CA LYS A 74 -23.28 15.37 16.39
C LYS A 74 -23.17 14.54 15.11
N LEU A 75 -23.40 13.24 15.21
CA LEU A 75 -23.32 12.33 14.06
C LEU A 75 -24.50 12.52 13.11
N SER A 76 -25.70 12.87 13.59
CA SER A 76 -26.89 13.08 12.77
C SER A 76 -26.82 14.35 11.93
N LYS A 77 -26.08 15.37 12.40
CA LYS A 77 -25.79 16.59 11.64
C LYS A 77 -24.80 16.38 10.50
N LEU A 78 -24.15 15.21 10.43
CA LEU A 78 -23.19 14.89 9.39
C LEU A 78 -23.88 14.19 8.22
N GLU A 79 -24.20 14.93 7.16
CA GLU A 79 -24.90 14.38 5.99
C GLU A 79 -24.03 13.44 5.13
N ALA A 80 -22.71 13.69 5.07
CA ALA A 80 -21.78 12.85 4.33
C ALA A 80 -20.35 12.95 4.90
N PRO A 81 -19.51 11.89 4.73
CA PRO A 81 -18.10 11.95 5.10
C PRO A 81 -17.41 13.08 4.35
N ALA A 82 -16.76 13.98 5.07
CA ALA A 82 -16.16 15.15 4.46
C ALA A 82 -14.95 14.71 3.60
N LEU A 83 -14.84 15.24 2.38
CA LEU A 83 -13.70 15.05 1.48
C LEU A 83 -12.72 16.23 1.61
N LYS A 84 -12.39 16.64 2.84
CA LYS A 84 -11.42 17.74 3.05
C LYS A 84 -10.01 17.21 2.79
N ASN A 85 -9.28 17.84 1.86
CA ASN A 85 -7.89 17.53 1.52
C ASN A 85 -7.61 16.04 1.32
N VAL A 86 -8.47 15.34 0.56
CA VAL A 86 -8.21 13.95 0.20
C VAL A 86 -6.94 13.92 -0.63
N ALA A 87 -5.84 13.44 -0.04
CA ALA A 87 -4.68 13.00 -0.80
C ALA A 87 -5.21 11.99 -1.83
N LYS A 88 -5.03 12.29 -3.13
CA LYS A 88 -5.37 11.37 -4.22
C LYS A 88 -4.85 9.99 -3.82
N ALA A 89 -5.71 8.97 -3.90
CA ALA A 89 -5.29 7.60 -3.65
C ALA A 89 -4.02 7.34 -4.49
N SER A 90 -2.90 7.01 -3.82
CA SER A 90 -1.65 6.73 -4.51
C SER A 90 -1.89 5.52 -5.42
N ALA A 91 -1.78 5.78 -6.72
CA ALA A 91 -1.86 4.74 -7.75
C ALA A 91 -0.49 4.07 -7.95
N ASP A 92 0.51 4.38 -7.11
CA ASP A 92 1.89 3.89 -7.25
C ASP A 92 1.95 2.36 -7.21
N GLY A 93 1.11 1.70 -6.41
CA GLY A 93 1.05 0.23 -6.38
C GLY A 93 0.52 -0.39 -7.68
N VAL A 94 -0.33 0.33 -8.42
CA VAL A 94 -0.84 -0.09 -9.73
C VAL A 94 0.19 0.22 -10.80
N TYR A 95 0.79 1.42 -10.78
CA TYR A 95 1.83 1.81 -11.71
C TYR A 95 3.06 0.91 -11.59
N ASN A 96 3.55 0.66 -10.37
CA ASN A 96 4.68 -0.24 -10.14
C ASN A 96 4.41 -1.63 -10.71
N ARG A 97 3.17 -2.14 -10.64
CA ARG A 97 2.83 -3.43 -11.24
C ARG A 97 2.81 -3.39 -12.76
N LEU A 98 2.31 -2.29 -13.34
CA LEU A 98 2.23 -2.09 -14.79
C LEU A 98 3.60 -1.79 -15.42
N THR A 99 4.55 -1.23 -14.65
CA THR A 99 5.87 -0.80 -15.14
C THR A 99 7.02 -1.68 -14.61
N ASP A 100 6.74 -2.83 -14.01
CA ASP A 100 7.76 -3.75 -13.48
C ASP A 100 8.46 -4.52 -14.61
N HIS A 101 9.67 -4.09 -14.96
CA HIS A 101 10.50 -4.72 -15.99
C HIS A 101 11.04 -6.10 -15.57
N THR A 102 11.12 -6.39 -14.27
CA THR A 102 11.71 -7.63 -13.76
C THR A 102 10.86 -8.86 -14.05
N LYS A 103 9.57 -8.66 -14.37
CA LYS A 103 8.61 -9.71 -14.69
C LYS A 103 8.64 -10.14 -16.16
N TYR A 104 9.38 -9.44 -17.02
CA TYR A 104 9.56 -9.89 -18.39
C TYR A 104 10.44 -11.14 -18.44
N THR A 105 10.06 -12.08 -19.30
CA THR A 105 10.75 -13.37 -19.48
C THR A 105 11.18 -13.57 -20.93
N GLY A 106 12.07 -14.53 -21.18
CA GLY A 106 12.59 -14.83 -22.52
C GLY A 106 13.24 -13.62 -23.20
N SER A 107 13.04 -13.49 -24.51
CA SER A 107 13.61 -12.40 -25.32
C SER A 107 13.12 -11.00 -24.91
N HIS A 108 11.98 -10.89 -24.22
CA HIS A 108 11.52 -9.60 -23.70
C HIS A 108 12.35 -9.11 -22.51
N LYS A 109 12.94 -10.02 -21.74
CA LYS A 109 13.85 -9.67 -20.63
C LYS A 109 15.12 -8.99 -21.14
N GLU A 110 15.68 -9.51 -22.24
CA GLU A 110 16.91 -8.98 -22.86
C GLU A 110 16.78 -7.55 -23.40
N ARG A 111 15.54 -7.05 -23.55
CA ARG A 111 15.28 -5.69 -24.03
C ARG A 111 15.51 -4.62 -22.97
N PHE A 112 15.63 -4.97 -21.70
CA PHE A 112 15.79 -4.03 -20.58
C PHE A 112 17.09 -4.31 -19.82
N ASP A 113 17.69 -3.27 -19.26
CA ASP A 113 18.79 -3.40 -18.30
C ASP A 113 18.26 -3.65 -16.88
N ALA A 114 19.17 -3.83 -15.91
CA ALA A 114 18.81 -4.05 -14.51
C ALA A 114 18.02 -2.88 -13.89
N GLU A 115 18.20 -1.67 -14.41
CA GLU A 115 17.52 -0.45 -13.98
C GLU A 115 16.19 -0.20 -14.70
N GLY A 116 15.83 -1.06 -15.67
CA GLY A 116 14.58 -0.96 -16.44
C GLY A 116 14.66 -0.06 -17.67
N ARG A 117 15.84 0.43 -18.04
CA ARG A 117 16.05 1.19 -19.27
C ARG A 117 16.17 0.23 -20.45
N GLY A 118 15.62 0.62 -21.60
CA GLY A 118 15.67 -0.21 -22.81
C GLY A 118 17.10 -0.31 -23.36
N ARG A 119 17.59 -1.52 -23.64
CA ARG A 119 18.90 -1.79 -24.24
C ARG A 119 18.95 -1.53 -25.77
N GLY A 120 17.87 -1.01 -26.34
CA GLY A 120 17.80 -0.66 -27.76
C GLY A 120 18.06 -1.85 -28.69
N LYS A 121 18.95 -1.66 -29.67
CA LYS A 121 19.29 -2.67 -30.68
C LYS A 121 19.94 -3.93 -30.06
N LEU A 122 20.80 -3.75 -29.06
CA LEU A 122 21.52 -4.83 -28.38
C LEU A 122 20.60 -5.81 -27.63
N GLY A 123 19.42 -5.36 -27.21
CA GLY A 123 18.43 -6.22 -26.55
C GLY A 123 17.41 -6.85 -27.50
N ARG A 124 17.51 -6.56 -28.81
CA ARG A 124 16.54 -7.00 -29.84
C ARG A 124 17.19 -7.85 -30.91
N GLU A 125 18.46 -7.61 -31.19
CA GLU A 125 19.24 -8.31 -32.20
C GLU A 125 20.41 -9.04 -31.52
N ASP A 126 20.61 -10.29 -31.94
CA ASP A 126 21.79 -11.06 -31.58
C ASP A 126 22.95 -10.60 -32.49
N VAL A 127 23.86 -9.80 -31.94
CA VAL A 127 25.01 -9.28 -32.70
C VAL A 127 26.06 -10.38 -32.78
N ILE A 128 26.04 -11.12 -33.88
CA ILE A 128 27.03 -12.16 -34.17
C ILE A 128 28.28 -11.50 -34.75
N GLU A 129 29.44 -11.77 -34.15
CA GLU A 129 30.72 -11.34 -34.71
C GLU A 129 31.02 -12.13 -36.00
N GLN A 130 31.14 -11.43 -37.14
CA GLN A 130 31.46 -12.02 -38.45
C GLN A 130 32.96 -12.38 -38.57
N THR A 131 33.48 -13.14 -37.61
CA THR A 131 34.89 -13.56 -37.58
C THR A 131 35.17 -14.77 -38.49
N GLY A 132 34.13 -15.33 -39.13
CA GLY A 132 34.19 -16.57 -39.90
C GLY A 132 34.23 -17.84 -39.03
N TYR A 133 34.38 -17.69 -37.71
CA TYR A 133 34.36 -18.79 -36.76
C TYR A 133 32.96 -19.00 -36.17
N VAL A 134 32.58 -20.26 -35.94
CA VAL A 134 31.36 -20.61 -35.23
C VAL A 134 31.45 -20.24 -33.75
N ALA A 135 30.33 -19.85 -33.13
CA ALA A 135 30.29 -19.32 -31.76
C ALA A 135 30.91 -20.26 -30.68
N ALA A 136 30.96 -21.57 -30.93
CA ALA A 136 31.53 -22.54 -29.99
C ALA A 136 33.06 -22.76 -30.16
N TYR A 137 33.70 -22.11 -31.15
CA TYR A 137 35.11 -22.31 -31.46
C TYR A 137 36.03 -21.54 -30.51
N LYS A 138 36.86 -22.27 -29.75
CA LYS A 138 37.70 -21.71 -28.67
C LYS A 138 39.14 -21.39 -29.08
N ASN A 139 39.57 -21.83 -30.26
CA ASN A 139 40.95 -21.73 -30.72
C ASN A 139 41.14 -20.61 -31.75
N LYS A 140 40.38 -19.52 -31.62
CA LYS A 140 40.54 -18.31 -32.44
C LYS A 140 41.85 -17.64 -32.05
N ASP A 141 42.62 -17.17 -33.04
CA ASP A 141 43.90 -16.46 -32.85
C ASP A 141 44.97 -17.26 -32.06
N THR A 142 44.91 -18.59 -32.10
CA THR A 142 45.91 -19.46 -31.44
C THR A 142 46.96 -20.04 -32.39
N TYR A 143 46.80 -19.91 -33.71
CA TYR A 143 47.67 -20.54 -34.70
C TYR A 143 49.15 -20.18 -34.50
N ASP A 144 49.47 -18.89 -34.37
CA ASP A 144 50.85 -18.41 -34.17
C ASP A 144 51.42 -18.76 -32.79
N LYS A 145 50.56 -19.09 -31.82
CA LYS A 145 50.98 -19.49 -30.46
C LYS A 145 51.44 -20.94 -30.41
N VAL A 146 50.83 -21.81 -31.22
CA VAL A 146 51.21 -23.23 -31.34
C VAL A 146 52.27 -23.48 -32.41
N HIS A 147 52.37 -22.60 -33.42
CA HIS A 147 53.35 -22.72 -34.49
C HIS A 147 54.33 -21.56 -34.42
N LYS A 148 55.27 -21.62 -33.46
CA LYS A 148 56.43 -20.73 -33.48
C LYS A 148 57.28 -21.09 -34.69
N ASN A 149 57.41 -20.17 -35.65
CA ASN A 149 58.40 -20.28 -36.71
C ASN A 149 59.78 -20.32 -36.05
N ASN A 150 60.42 -21.49 -36.04
CA ASN A 150 61.86 -21.58 -35.82
C ASN A 150 62.54 -21.05 -37.09
N GLN A 151 62.81 -19.74 -37.10
CA GLN A 151 63.86 -19.15 -37.93
C GLN A 151 65.06 -18.83 -37.05
#